data_AF-A0A523AYT9-F1
#
_entry.id   AF-A0A523AYT9-F1
#
_cell.length_a   1.000
_cell.length_b   1.000
_cell.length_c   1.000
_cell.angle_alpha   90.00
_cell.angle_beta   90.00
_cell.angle_gamma   90.00
#
_symmetry.space_group_name_H-M   'P 1'
#
loop_
_entity.id
_entity.type
_entity.pdbx_description
1 polymer ?
#
loop_
_entity_poly.entity_id
_entity_poly.type
_entity_poly.pdbx_seq_one_letter_code
_entity_poly.pdbx_strand_id
1 'polypeptide(L)'
;MSPNTSSSDISSTSNAEILRELFRKILHSLLGESAGETVLLLLEKNLQQDLGRTLWEDPRRIYYELFKIFGEGTKVLINIMISRINQEFKLNIESEKIMKLACSKDQSSAEELRSIMRLIVKLYRDFMN
;
A
#
# COMPACT_ATOMS: atom_id res chain seq x y z
N MET A 1 -13.51 24.68 23.10
CA MET A 1 -13.31 23.22 23.18
C MET A 1 -12.37 22.83 22.07
N SER A 2 -11.10 22.65 22.36
CA SER A 2 -10.13 22.14 21.38
C SER A 2 -10.37 20.63 21.20
N PRO A 3 -10.28 20.07 19.98
CA PRO A 3 -10.34 18.64 19.82
C PRO A 3 -9.06 18.04 20.41
N ASN A 4 -9.21 17.13 21.35
CA ASN A 4 -8.13 16.21 21.73
C ASN A 4 -7.84 15.32 20.52
N THR A 5 -6.93 15.74 19.64
CA THR A 5 -6.29 14.84 18.68
C THR A 5 -5.39 13.92 19.47
N SER A 6 -5.87 12.69 19.69
CA SER A 6 -5.19 11.62 20.40
C SER A 6 -3.84 11.26 19.73
N SER A 7 -2.81 10.94 20.51
CA SER A 7 -1.50 10.46 19.99
C SER A 7 -1.61 9.28 19.01
N SER A 8 -2.70 8.51 19.05
CA SER A 8 -2.99 7.46 18.05
C SER A 8 -3.23 8.02 16.65
N ASP A 9 -3.88 9.18 16.53
CA ASP A 9 -4.27 9.81 15.26
C ASP A 9 -3.06 10.42 14.56
N ILE A 10 -2.11 10.96 15.33
CA ILE A 10 -0.84 11.46 14.80
C ILE A 10 0.03 10.31 14.26
N SER A 11 0.08 9.17 14.98
CA SER A 11 0.87 8.01 14.53
C SER A 11 0.28 7.32 13.29
N SER A 12 -1.05 7.26 13.17
CA SER A 12 -1.73 6.67 12.02
C SER A 12 -1.67 7.56 10.78
N THR A 13 -1.76 8.88 10.94
CA THR A 13 -1.54 9.85 9.86
C THR A 13 -0.11 9.74 9.32
N SER A 14 0.90 9.66 10.19
CA SER A 14 2.30 9.43 9.79
C SER A 14 2.50 8.08 9.08
N ASN A 15 1.82 7.01 9.51
CA ASN A 15 1.93 5.69 8.86
C ASN A 15 1.31 5.71 7.45
N ALA A 16 0.17 6.37 7.29
CA ALA A 16 -0.50 6.54 6.00
C ALA A 16 0.39 7.33 5.01
N GLU A 17 1.02 8.41 5.47
CA GLU A 17 1.94 9.21 4.67
C GLU A 17 3.14 8.38 4.18
N ILE A 18 3.75 7.58 5.06
CA ILE A 18 4.84 6.66 4.70
C ILE A 18 4.40 5.68 3.61
N LEU A 19 3.22 5.07 3.77
CA LEU A 19 2.70 4.12 2.77
C LEU A 19 2.41 4.81 1.44
N ARG A 20 1.88 6.03 1.46
CA ARG A 20 1.64 6.83 0.26
C ARG A 20 2.93 7.13 -0.47
N GLU A 21 3.95 7.59 0.25
CA GLU A 21 5.26 7.92 -0.32
C GLU A 21 5.95 6.68 -0.90
N LEU A 22 5.99 5.58 -0.14
CA LEU A 22 6.59 4.32 -0.60
C LEU A 22 5.89 3.80 -1.85
N PHE A 23 4.56 3.78 -1.85
CA PHE A 23 3.77 3.30 -2.99
C PHE A 23 3.97 4.18 -4.23
N ARG A 24 3.99 5.51 -4.06
CA ARG A 24 4.32 6.48 -5.12
C ARG A 24 5.71 6.24 -5.69
N LYS A 25 6.73 6.13 -4.82
CA LYS A 25 8.13 5.86 -5.20
C LYS A 25 8.26 4.58 -6.02
N ILE A 26 7.61 3.50 -5.57
CA ILE A 26 7.61 2.22 -6.29
C ILE A 26 6.92 2.39 -7.65
N LEU A 27 5.70 2.94 -7.70
CA LEU A 27 4.99 3.11 -8.98
C LEU A 27 5.78 3.95 -9.99
N HIS A 28 6.37 5.06 -9.55
CA HIS A 28 7.18 5.92 -10.41
C HIS A 28 8.42 5.18 -10.92
N SER A 29 9.06 4.37 -10.06
CA SER A 29 10.19 3.53 -10.46
C SER A 29 9.81 2.46 -11.49
N LEU A 30 8.55 2.00 -11.50
CA LEU A 30 8.10 0.93 -12.39
C LEU A 30 7.54 1.43 -13.72
N LEU A 31 6.82 2.55 -13.69
CA LEU A 31 6.06 3.05 -14.84
C LEU A 31 6.67 4.33 -15.43
N GLY A 32 7.64 4.95 -14.74
CA GLY A 32 8.08 6.31 -14.99
C GLY A 32 7.14 7.33 -14.34
N GLU A 33 7.60 8.58 -14.24
CA GLU A 33 6.92 9.64 -13.49
C GLU A 33 5.51 9.93 -14.05
N SER A 34 5.38 10.17 -15.36
CA SER A 34 4.09 10.54 -15.96
C SER A 34 3.02 9.44 -15.86
N ALA A 35 3.40 8.19 -16.16
CA ALA A 35 2.47 7.07 -16.07
C ALA A 35 2.17 6.71 -14.61
N GLY A 36 3.17 6.80 -13.72
CA GLY A 36 3.01 6.62 -12.29
C GLY A 36 2.00 7.59 -11.69
N GLU A 37 2.14 8.89 -11.98
CA GLU A 37 1.18 9.92 -11.52
C GLU A 37 -0.22 9.71 -12.09
N THR A 38 -0.34 9.30 -13.36
CA THR A 38 -1.65 8.98 -13.95
C THR A 38 -2.35 7.85 -13.18
N VAL A 39 -1.61 6.81 -12.81
CA VAL A 39 -2.16 5.67 -12.05
C VAL A 39 -2.53 6.09 -10.64
N LEU A 40 -1.69 6.88 -9.96
CA LEU A 40 -2.00 7.42 -8.64
C LEU A 40 -3.28 8.26 -8.67
N LEU A 41 -3.42 9.14 -9.66
CA LEU A 41 -4.61 9.96 -9.84
C LEU A 41 -5.88 9.12 -10.08
N LEU A 42 -5.78 8.07 -10.90
CA LEU A 42 -6.89 7.15 -11.14
C LEU A 42 -7.27 6.37 -9.86
N LEU A 43 -6.29 5.93 -9.07
CA LEU A 43 -6.54 5.26 -7.80
C LEU A 43 -7.22 6.19 -6.80
N GLU A 44 -6.68 7.39 -6.56
CA GLU A 44 -7.25 8.36 -5.63
C GLU A 44 -8.68 8.75 -6.05
N LYS A 45 -8.92 8.94 -7.36
CA LYS A 45 -10.27 9.20 -7.90
C LYS A 45 -11.23 8.04 -7.64
N ASN A 46 -10.82 6.80 -7.84
CA ASN A 46 -11.69 5.63 -7.69
C ASN A 46 -11.95 5.28 -6.21
N LEU A 47 -10.96 5.49 -5.34
CA LEU A 47 -11.06 5.22 -3.91
C LEU A 47 -11.93 6.23 -3.17
N GLN A 48 -12.04 7.46 -3.71
CA GLN A 48 -12.68 8.61 -3.05
C GLN A 48 -12.11 8.87 -1.65
N GLN A 49 -10.87 8.45 -1.41
CA GLN A 49 -10.16 8.47 -0.14
C GLN A 49 -8.66 8.59 -0.41
N ASP A 50 -7.93 9.15 0.54
CA ASP A 50 -6.46 9.18 0.49
C ASP A 50 -5.87 7.76 0.32
N LEU A 51 -4.90 7.66 -0.57
CA LEU A 51 -4.23 6.41 -0.93
C LEU A 51 -3.51 5.78 0.27
N GLY A 52 -2.77 6.60 1.03
CA GLY A 52 -2.03 6.15 2.20
C GLY A 52 -2.94 5.62 3.30
N ARG A 53 -4.04 6.36 3.55
CA ARG A 53 -5.07 5.94 4.50
C ARG A 53 -5.74 4.63 4.08
N THR A 54 -6.00 4.46 2.78
CA THR A 54 -6.57 3.21 2.26
C THR A 54 -5.60 2.04 2.41
N LEU A 55 -4.32 2.23 2.07
CA LEU A 55 -3.27 1.23 2.29
C LEU A 55 -3.16 0.83 3.78
N TRP A 56 -3.37 1.77 4.69
CA TRP A 56 -3.32 1.54 6.13
C TRP A 56 -4.57 0.82 6.67
N GLU A 57 -5.77 1.25 6.28
CA GLU A 57 -7.04 0.79 6.85
C GLU A 57 -7.61 -0.45 6.14
N ASP A 58 -7.56 -0.49 4.80
CA ASP A 58 -8.07 -1.61 3.98
C ASP A 58 -7.27 -1.78 2.69
N PRO A 59 -6.03 -2.31 2.77
CA PRO A 59 -5.14 -2.48 1.63
C PRO A 59 -5.72 -3.34 0.49
N ARG A 60 -6.76 -4.13 0.76
CA ARG A 60 -7.46 -4.92 -0.27
C ARG A 60 -8.12 -4.05 -1.32
N ARG A 61 -8.65 -2.88 -0.92
CA ARG A 61 -9.28 -1.94 -1.86
C ARG A 61 -8.30 -1.50 -2.95
N ILE A 62 -7.02 -1.31 -2.61
CA ILE A 62 -5.99 -0.95 -3.59
C ILE A 62 -5.84 -2.03 -4.66
N TYR A 63 -5.81 -3.30 -4.25
CA TYR A 63 -5.74 -4.41 -5.20
C TYR A 63 -6.92 -4.38 -6.18
N TYR A 64 -8.15 -4.19 -5.69
CA TYR A 64 -9.33 -4.14 -6.55
C TYR A 64 -9.32 -2.93 -7.49
N GLU A 65 -8.89 -1.75 -7.03
CA GLU A 65 -8.80 -0.59 -7.90
C GLU A 65 -7.70 -0.73 -8.95
N LEU A 66 -6.55 -1.31 -8.59
CA LEU A 66 -5.52 -1.67 -9.57
C LEU A 66 -6.07 -2.67 -10.59
N PHE A 67 -6.87 -3.65 -10.17
CA PHE A 67 -7.51 -4.61 -11.08
C PHE A 67 -8.46 -3.95 -12.06
N LYS A 68 -9.19 -2.91 -11.66
CA LYS A 68 -10.03 -2.13 -12.60
C LYS A 68 -9.20 -1.35 -13.63
N ILE A 69 -8.00 -0.90 -13.25
CA ILE A 69 -7.12 -0.12 -14.14
C ILE A 69 -6.36 -1.05 -15.11
N PHE A 70 -5.84 -2.17 -14.62
CA PHE A 70 -4.88 -3.00 -15.35
C PHE A 70 -5.38 -4.41 -15.71
N GLY A 71 -6.54 -4.84 -15.19
CA GLY A 71 -7.05 -6.20 -15.36
C GLY A 71 -6.06 -7.26 -14.88
N GLU A 72 -5.80 -8.27 -15.71
CA GLU A 72 -4.82 -9.33 -15.40
C GLU A 72 -3.40 -8.79 -15.17
N GLY A 73 -3.06 -7.61 -15.72
CA GLY A 73 -1.78 -6.94 -15.50
C GLY A 73 -1.51 -6.58 -14.04
N THR A 74 -2.55 -6.50 -13.19
CA THR A 74 -2.41 -6.24 -11.75
C THR A 74 -1.57 -7.29 -11.04
N LYS A 75 -1.68 -8.57 -11.43
CA LYS A 75 -0.87 -9.64 -10.81
C LYS A 75 0.62 -9.41 -11.06
N VAL A 76 0.97 -9.04 -12.29
CA VAL A 76 2.36 -8.71 -12.67
C VAL A 76 2.84 -7.49 -11.90
N LEU A 77 2.04 -6.42 -11.83
CA LEU A 77 2.39 -5.22 -11.10
C LEU A 77 2.63 -5.51 -9.61
N ILE A 78 1.71 -6.23 -8.96
CA ILE A 78 1.84 -6.61 -7.54
C ILE A 78 3.09 -7.46 -7.31
N ASN A 79 3.37 -8.45 -8.16
CA ASN A 79 4.59 -9.25 -8.07
C ASN A 79 5.85 -8.38 -8.12
N ILE A 80 5.91 -7.42 -9.05
CA ILE A 80 7.06 -6.52 -9.18
C ILE A 80 7.16 -5.60 -7.96
N MET A 81 6.05 -5.03 -7.47
CA MET A 81 6.04 -4.17 -6.29
C MET A 81 6.53 -4.93 -5.04
N ILE A 82 6.05 -6.15 -4.81
CA ILE A 82 6.48 -6.99 -3.68
C ILE A 82 7.96 -7.37 -3.83
N SER A 83 8.41 -7.72 -5.03
CA SER A 83 9.83 -7.99 -5.29
C SER A 83 10.70 -6.77 -4.95
N ARG A 84 10.23 -5.55 -5.27
CA ARG A 84 10.97 -4.32 -4.96
C ARG A 84 11.03 -4.06 -3.45
N ILE A 85 9.91 -4.24 -2.75
CA ILE A 85 9.82 -4.13 -1.28
C ILE A 85 10.76 -5.15 -0.62
N ASN A 86 10.76 -6.40 -1.09
CA ASN A 86 11.64 -7.45 -0.59
C ASN A 86 13.12 -7.10 -0.76
N GLN A 87 13.50 -6.53 -1.91
CA GLN A 87 14.87 -6.08 -2.15
C GLN A 87 15.26 -4.91 -1.26
N GLU A 88 14.38 -3.91 -1.10
CA GLU A 88 14.67 -2.68 -0.35
C GLU A 88 14.79 -2.95 1.15
N PHE A 89 13.93 -3.82 1.70
CA PHE A 89 13.90 -4.11 3.15
C PHE A 89 14.45 -5.49 3.53
N LYS A 90 15.09 -6.22 2.59
CA LYS A 90 15.60 -7.58 2.79
C LYS A 90 14.55 -8.55 3.36
N LEU A 91 13.33 -8.46 2.83
CA LEU A 91 12.21 -9.31 3.21
C LEU A 91 12.05 -10.49 2.25
N ASN A 92 11.26 -11.48 2.68
CA ASN A 92 10.85 -12.61 1.85
C ASN A 92 9.32 -12.76 1.85
N ILE A 93 8.62 -11.69 1.48
CA ILE A 93 7.16 -11.73 1.32
C ILE A 93 6.83 -12.43 0.00
N GLU A 94 6.09 -13.52 0.07
CA GLU A 94 5.59 -14.20 -1.12
C GLU A 94 4.45 -13.39 -1.76
N SER A 95 4.62 -12.99 -3.02
CA SER A 95 3.60 -12.20 -3.72
C SER A 95 2.28 -12.99 -3.91
N GLU A 96 2.35 -14.30 -4.10
CA GLU A 96 1.17 -15.17 -4.15
C GLU A 96 0.35 -15.11 -2.85
N LYS A 97 1.03 -15.05 -1.71
CA LYS A 97 0.37 -14.89 -0.41
C LYS A 97 -0.36 -13.55 -0.36
N ILE A 98 0.26 -12.46 -0.81
CA ILE A 98 -0.37 -11.13 -0.88
C ILE A 98 -1.62 -11.16 -1.75
N MET A 99 -1.55 -11.81 -2.92
CA MET A 99 -2.71 -11.94 -3.80
C MET A 99 -3.85 -12.75 -3.16
N LYS A 100 -3.54 -13.87 -2.50
CA LYS A 100 -4.53 -14.69 -1.78
C LYS A 100 -5.22 -13.88 -0.68
N LEU A 101 -4.44 -13.15 0.12
CA LEU A 101 -4.97 -12.30 1.20
C LEU A 101 -5.85 -11.16 0.65
N ALA A 102 -5.43 -10.54 -0.46
CA ALA A 102 -6.17 -9.44 -1.09
C ALA A 102 -7.53 -9.87 -1.65
N CYS A 103 -7.60 -11.08 -2.24
CA CYS A 103 -8.81 -11.64 -2.83
C CYS A 103 -9.75 -12.29 -1.80
N SER A 104 -9.28 -12.55 -0.58
CA SER A 104 -10.11 -13.20 0.42
C SER A 104 -11.13 -12.25 1.05
N LYS A 105 -12.31 -12.79 1.36
CA LYS A 105 -13.42 -12.08 1.99
C LYS A 105 -13.39 -12.16 3.52
N ASP A 106 -12.54 -13.00 4.10
CA ASP A 106 -12.51 -13.20 5.55
C ASP A 106 -11.72 -12.11 6.28
N GLN A 107 -12.06 -11.89 7.55
CA GLN A 107 -11.44 -10.86 8.38
C GLN A 107 -10.00 -11.20 8.79
N SER A 108 -9.65 -12.49 8.88
CA SER A 108 -8.29 -12.92 9.22
C SER A 108 -7.31 -12.50 8.13
N SER A 109 -7.67 -12.71 6.86
CA SER A 109 -6.86 -12.29 5.71
C SER A 109 -6.69 -10.77 5.65
N ALA A 110 -7.73 -10.01 5.99
CA ALA A 110 -7.66 -8.55 6.08
C ALA A 110 -6.65 -8.10 7.14
N GLU A 111 -6.69 -8.71 8.33
CA GLU A 111 -5.81 -8.34 9.43
C GLU A 111 -4.36 -8.79 9.19
N GLU A 112 -4.15 -9.92 8.52
CA GLU A 112 -2.83 -10.36 8.10
C GLU A 112 -2.22 -9.40 7.08
N LEU A 113 -3.00 -8.94 6.10
CA LEU A 113 -2.55 -7.95 5.12
C LEU A 113 -2.21 -6.61 5.79
N ARG A 114 -3.00 -6.16 6.77
CA ARG A 114 -2.66 -4.97 7.59
C ARG A 114 -1.38 -5.17 8.38
N SER A 115 -1.16 -6.37 8.93
CA SER A 115 0.06 -6.69 9.69
C SER A 115 1.30 -6.61 8.79
N ILE A 116 1.19 -7.01 7.52
CA ILE A 116 2.24 -6.81 6.52
C ILE A 116 2.50 -5.31 6.27
N MET A 117 1.45 -4.50 6.13
CA MET A 117 1.60 -3.04 5.98
C MET A 117 2.30 -2.41 7.20
N ARG A 118 1.93 -2.83 8.41
CA ARG A 118 2.60 -2.38 9.66
C ARG A 118 4.08 -2.74 9.68
N LEU A 119 4.42 -3.96 9.24
CA LEU A 119 5.82 -4.40 9.12
C LEU A 119 6.60 -3.52 8.15
N ILE A 120 6.04 -3.24 6.96
CA ILE A 120 6.67 -2.38 5.96
C ILE A 120 6.91 -0.97 6.51
N VAL A 121 5.91 -0.37 7.16
CA VAL A 121 6.04 0.98 7.77
C VAL A 121 7.12 1.00 8.83
N LYS A 122 7.18 -0.02 9.69
CA LYS A 122 8.22 -0.14 10.72
C LYS A 122 9.62 -0.14 10.08
N LEU A 123 9.82 -0.98 9.07
CA LEU A 123 11.11 -1.10 8.39
C LEU A 123 11.50 0.16 7.63
N TYR A 124 10.54 0.86 7.03
CA TYR A 124 10.79 2.14 6.39
C TYR A 124 11.28 3.19 7.39
N ARG A 125 10.66 3.26 8.58
CA ARG A 125 11.12 4.16 9.65
C ARG A 125 12.52 3.81 10.12
N ASP A 126 12.81 2.52 10.30
CA ASP A 126 14.13 2.07 10.73
C ASP A 126 15.22 2.35 9.67
N PHE A 127 14.84 2.42 8.38
CA PHE A 127 15.75 2.76 7.28
C PHE A 127 16.04 4.27 7.16
N MET A 128 15.07 5.12 7.55
CA MET A 128 15.18 6.59 7.44
C MET A 128 15.82 7.26 8.66
N ASN A 129 16.02 6.51 9.76
CA ASN A 129 16.72 6.95 10.97
C ASN A 129 18.15 6.40 11.02
#